data_AF-A0A9D9HTG8-F1
#
_entry.id   AF-A0A9D9HTG8-F1
#
_cell.length_a   1.000
_cell.length_b   1.000
_cell.length_c   1.000
_cell.angle_alpha   90.00
_cell.angle_beta   90.00
_cell.angle_gamma   90.00
#
_symmetry.space_group_name_H-M   'P 1'
#
loop_
_entity.id
_entity.type
_entity.pdbx_description
1 polymer ?
#
loop_
_entity_poly.entity_id
_entity_poly.type
_entity_poly.pdbx_seq_one_letter_code
_entity_poly.pdbx_strand_id
1 'polypeptide(L)'
;MKKHVILMACLAFVMTACQEEKLAPSGMFDTDVPVYDETLATKDFDKYLYENYVETYNLEFLYRMKDVGSNTQYNLVPARYDQSIRLAVLTKYLWFDVYGKVVGPDFLKQNGPRIIYLVGSPAYNPDQGTETLGTAEGGIKVTLYKVNEMQPTNIAHLNQYYFHTMHHEFAHILHQKISYPKEFNTISASKYSPTGWQNRTDEEAQKMGFVTNYASSEGREDFVEVISNYITETQEDWDKMLETAETGQVSATETGKDIILRKFDIAKSWLETAWNIDLEALRQEVQTRQAEIEGITKYEELMEEAGFGEYTYDK
;
A
#
# COMPACT_ATOMS: atom_id res chain seq x y z
N MET A 1 35.74 5.07 -8.26
CA MET A 1 34.82 4.76 -7.15
C MET A 1 33.49 5.44 -7.43
N LYS A 2 32.56 4.74 -8.08
CA LYS A 2 31.20 5.25 -8.30
C LYS A 2 30.46 5.07 -6.96
N LYS A 3 30.14 6.17 -6.29
CA LYS A 3 29.26 6.15 -5.12
C LYS A 3 27.85 5.87 -5.64
N HIS A 4 27.33 4.69 -5.37
CA HIS A 4 25.90 4.42 -5.51
C HIS A 4 25.20 5.17 -4.37
N VAL A 5 24.51 6.25 -4.72
CA VAL A 5 23.61 6.94 -3.79
C VAL A 5 22.31 6.14 -3.81
N ILE A 6 22.07 5.36 -2.75
CA ILE A 6 20.78 4.74 -2.51
C ILE A 6 19.91 5.86 -1.93
N LEU A 7 18.92 6.31 -2.70
CA LEU A 7 17.93 7.29 -2.28
C LEU A 7 16.94 6.57 -1.36
N MET A 8 16.99 6.85 -0.06
CA MET A 8 16.11 6.26 0.94
C MET A 8 14.77 7.01 0.90
N ALA A 9 13.70 6.34 0.45
CA ALA A 9 12.34 6.83 0.48
C ALA A 9 11.68 6.34 1.78
N CYS A 10 11.11 7.24 2.58
CA CYS A 10 10.41 6.88 3.82
C CYS A 10 8.90 6.85 3.58
N LEU A 11 8.19 5.82 4.04
CA LEU A 11 6.74 5.92 4.22
C LEU A 11 6.49 6.97 5.32
N ALA A 12 5.84 8.08 5.00
CA ALA A 12 5.47 9.11 5.97
C ALA A 12 3.95 9.09 6.19
N PHE A 13 3.50 8.30 7.16
CA PHE A 13 2.12 8.38 7.64
C PHE A 13 1.94 9.58 8.56
N VAL A 14 1.09 10.53 8.14
CA VAL A 14 0.62 11.60 9.02
C VAL A 14 -0.45 11.01 9.94
N MET A 15 -0.02 10.39 11.04
CA MET A 15 -0.90 9.95 12.10
C MET A 15 -1.36 11.16 12.91
N THR A 16 -2.59 11.62 12.69
CA THR A 16 -3.27 12.50 13.65
C THR A 16 -3.60 11.69 14.90
N ALA A 17 -3.12 12.15 16.05
CA ALA A 17 -3.37 11.52 17.34
C ALA A 17 -4.87 11.60 17.69
N CYS A 18 -5.52 10.43 17.68
CA CYS A 18 -6.86 10.05 18.15
C CYS A 18 -7.67 11.09 18.97
N GLN A 19 -8.86 11.43 18.45
CA GLN A 19 -10.08 11.13 19.19
C GLN A 19 -10.70 9.87 18.56
N GLU A 20 -11.12 8.91 19.39
CA GLU A 20 -11.84 7.71 18.93
C GLU A 20 -13.15 8.12 18.24
N GLU A 21 -13.13 8.35 16.93
CA GLU A 21 -14.35 8.30 16.14
C GLU A 21 -14.68 6.83 15.86
N LYS A 22 -15.70 6.35 16.58
CA LYS A 22 -16.36 5.09 16.27
C LYS A 22 -16.67 5.09 14.77
N LEU A 23 -16.14 4.09 14.06
CA LEU A 23 -16.51 3.79 12.68
C LEU A 23 -18.03 3.89 12.56
N ALA A 24 -18.49 4.86 11.78
CA ALA A 24 -19.92 5.03 11.54
C ALA A 24 -20.48 3.72 10.97
N PRO A 25 -21.71 3.32 11.36
CA PRO A 25 -22.31 2.09 10.87
C PRO A 25 -22.35 2.14 9.34
N SER A 26 -22.01 1.02 8.71
CA SER A 26 -22.11 0.80 7.28
C SER A 26 -23.47 1.27 6.75
N GLY A 27 -23.50 2.43 6.11
CA GLY A 27 -24.71 3.00 5.54
C GLY A 27 -24.39 4.38 4.98
N MET A 28 -24.28 4.44 3.64
CA MET A 28 -24.15 5.65 2.83
C MET A 28 -23.27 6.74 3.44
N PHE A 29 -21.99 6.74 3.07
CA PHE A 29 -21.32 8.02 2.94
C PHE A 29 -22.18 8.87 1.99
N ASP A 30 -22.48 10.10 2.40
CA ASP A 30 -23.14 11.10 1.57
C ASP A 30 -22.16 11.47 0.46
N THR A 31 -22.08 10.58 -0.51
CA THR A 31 -21.28 10.77 -1.69
C THR A 31 -22.18 11.51 -2.66
N ASP A 32 -21.81 12.74 -2.99
CA ASP A 32 -22.11 13.28 -4.29
C ASP A 32 -21.50 12.29 -5.31
N VAL A 33 -22.21 11.18 -5.57
CA VAL A 33 -21.83 10.21 -6.59
C VAL A 33 -21.65 11.05 -7.84
N PRO A 34 -20.44 11.12 -8.41
CA PRO A 34 -20.20 11.92 -9.59
C PRO A 34 -21.22 11.47 -10.64
N VAL A 35 -22.18 12.35 -10.95
CA VAL A 35 -23.20 12.03 -11.93
C VAL A 35 -22.45 11.79 -13.24
N TYR A 36 -22.54 10.56 -13.74
CA TYR A 36 -21.97 10.19 -15.02
C TYR A 36 -22.46 11.18 -16.09
N ASP A 37 -21.53 11.96 -16.65
CA ASP A 37 -21.82 12.97 -17.65
C ASP A 37 -21.21 12.56 -18.99
N GLU A 38 -22.08 12.07 -19.89
CA GLU A 38 -21.72 11.64 -21.24
C GLU A 38 -21.15 12.75 -22.14
N THR A 39 -21.25 14.02 -21.71
CA THR A 39 -20.74 15.17 -22.46
C THR A 39 -19.26 15.48 -22.18
N LEU A 40 -18.69 14.91 -21.12
CA LEU A 40 -17.30 15.16 -20.74
C LEU A 40 -16.32 14.34 -21.59
N ALA A 41 -15.14 14.91 -21.86
CA ALA A 41 -14.04 14.22 -22.52
C ALA A 41 -13.49 13.01 -21.72
N THR A 42 -13.88 12.91 -20.46
CA THR A 42 -13.44 11.89 -19.50
C THR A 42 -14.45 10.75 -19.32
N LYS A 43 -15.59 10.81 -20.01
CA LYS A 43 -16.73 9.90 -19.80
C LYS A 43 -16.32 8.42 -19.82
N ASP A 44 -15.41 8.02 -20.70
CA ASP A 44 -15.04 6.61 -20.82
C ASP A 44 -14.28 6.13 -19.58
N PHE A 45 -13.40 6.97 -19.03
CA PHE A 45 -12.72 6.68 -17.77
C PHE A 45 -13.66 6.78 -16.56
N ASP A 46 -14.51 7.81 -16.51
CA ASP A 46 -15.48 7.96 -15.42
C ASP A 46 -16.45 6.75 -15.36
N LYS A 47 -16.87 6.23 -16.52
CA LYS A 47 -17.66 4.99 -16.64
C LYS A 47 -16.87 3.77 -16.16
N TYR A 48 -15.63 3.60 -16.61
CA TYR A 48 -14.77 2.50 -16.18
C TYR A 48 -14.62 2.48 -14.65
N LEU A 49 -14.39 3.65 -14.03
CA LEU A 49 -14.27 3.77 -12.58
C LEU A 49 -15.58 3.42 -11.86
N TYR A 50 -16.72 3.87 -12.38
CA TYR A 50 -18.02 3.56 -11.82
C TYR A 50 -18.30 2.05 -11.81
N GLU A 51 -18.16 1.39 -12.97
CA GLU A 51 -18.44 -0.04 -13.11
C GLU A 51 -17.45 -0.91 -12.29
N ASN A 52 -16.16 -0.58 -12.33
CA ASN A 52 -15.11 -1.42 -11.74
C ASN A 52 -14.78 -1.13 -10.28
N TYR A 53 -15.17 0.03 -9.75
CA TYR A 53 -14.87 0.41 -8.37
C TYR A 53 -16.11 0.76 -7.56
N VAL A 54 -16.97 1.65 -8.07
CA VAL A 54 -18.14 2.12 -7.32
C VAL A 54 -19.15 1.00 -7.17
N GLU A 55 -19.64 0.42 -8.27
CA GLU A 55 -20.65 -0.64 -8.21
C GLU A 55 -20.10 -1.94 -7.61
N THR A 56 -18.86 -2.29 -8.01
CA THR A 56 -18.24 -3.55 -7.62
C THR A 56 -17.83 -3.54 -6.15
N TYR A 57 -17.14 -2.50 -5.67
CA TYR A 57 -16.47 -2.49 -4.37
C TYR A 57 -17.00 -1.43 -3.38
N ASN A 58 -17.97 -0.60 -3.77
CA ASN A 58 -18.37 0.58 -3.00
C ASN A 58 -17.14 1.47 -2.68
N LEU A 59 -16.29 1.70 -3.69
CA LEU A 59 -15.09 2.51 -3.61
C LEU A 59 -15.13 3.63 -4.66
N GLU A 60 -14.80 4.84 -4.22
CA GLU A 60 -14.56 5.98 -5.11
C GLU A 60 -13.10 6.08 -5.49
N PHE A 61 -12.83 6.05 -6.78
CA PHE A 61 -11.50 6.28 -7.32
C PHE A 61 -11.44 7.71 -7.87
N LEU A 62 -10.73 8.59 -7.18
CA LEU A 62 -10.72 10.03 -7.42
C LEU A 62 -9.40 10.44 -8.03
N TYR A 63 -9.41 10.86 -9.30
CA TYR A 63 -8.20 11.34 -10.00
C TYR A 63 -8.18 12.85 -10.25
N ARG A 64 -9.35 13.51 -10.15
CA ARG A 64 -9.45 14.96 -10.28
C ARG A 64 -9.12 15.59 -8.95
N MET A 65 -8.17 16.52 -8.98
CA MET A 65 -7.88 17.32 -7.80
C MET A 65 -9.12 18.15 -7.45
N LYS A 66 -9.77 17.85 -6.31
CA LYS A 66 -10.83 18.73 -5.80
C LYS A 66 -10.15 20.04 -5.41
N ASP A 67 -10.75 21.16 -5.80
CA ASP A 67 -10.23 22.50 -5.54
C ASP A 67 -10.29 22.75 -4.02
N VAL A 68 -9.25 22.33 -3.30
CA VAL A 68 -9.15 22.53 -1.86
C VAL A 68 -8.74 23.98 -1.69
N GLY A 69 -9.74 24.85 -1.49
CA GLY A 69 -9.53 26.26 -1.23
C GLY A 69 -8.40 26.47 -0.23
N SER A 70 -7.27 26.96 -0.73
CA SER A 70 -6.15 27.50 0.04
C SER A 70 -5.70 26.66 1.25
N ASN A 71 -4.99 25.55 1.03
CA ASN A 71 -3.98 25.11 1.99
C ASN A 71 -2.61 25.03 1.31
N THR A 72 -1.92 26.17 1.32
CA THR A 72 -0.67 26.51 0.61
C THR A 72 0.59 25.76 1.10
N GLN A 73 0.44 24.63 1.81
CA GLN A 73 1.58 23.96 2.44
C GLN A 73 2.21 22.86 1.56
N TYR A 74 1.49 22.38 0.54
CA TYR A 74 2.01 21.38 -0.40
C TYR A 74 1.82 21.88 -1.84
N ASN A 75 2.91 21.94 -2.62
CA ASN A 75 2.87 22.24 -4.07
C ASN A 75 2.37 21.01 -4.83
N LEU A 76 1.13 20.58 -4.56
CA LEU A 76 0.55 19.40 -5.20
C LEU A 76 0.13 19.72 -6.63
N VAL A 77 0.48 18.81 -7.55
CA VAL A 77 0.07 18.88 -8.94
C VAL A 77 -1.01 17.82 -9.20
N PRO A 78 -2.05 18.12 -9.99
CA PRO A 78 -3.03 17.11 -10.40
C PRO A 78 -2.38 15.90 -11.07
N ALA A 79 -2.97 14.73 -10.85
CA ALA A 79 -2.60 13.53 -11.59
C ALA A 79 -2.94 13.71 -13.08
N ARG A 80 -2.00 13.35 -13.96
CA ARG A 80 -2.22 13.31 -15.40
C ARG A 80 -3.31 12.29 -15.72
N TYR A 81 -4.17 12.63 -16.67
CA TYR A 81 -5.32 11.81 -17.04
C TYR A 81 -4.90 10.40 -17.51
N ASP A 82 -3.91 10.32 -18.40
CA ASP A 82 -3.37 9.05 -18.90
C ASP A 82 -2.75 8.20 -17.79
N GLN A 83 -1.96 8.80 -16.89
CA GLN A 83 -1.39 8.07 -15.76
C GLN A 83 -2.46 7.60 -14.76
N SER A 84 -3.54 8.38 -14.61
CA SER A 84 -4.67 8.01 -13.76
C SER A 84 -5.40 6.77 -14.30
N ILE A 85 -5.61 6.70 -15.62
CA ILE A 85 -6.18 5.52 -16.28
C ILE A 85 -5.29 4.30 -16.03
N ARG A 86 -4.00 4.41 -16.34
CA ARG A 86 -3.06 3.29 -16.21
C ARG A 86 -3.01 2.76 -14.78
N LEU A 87 -2.92 3.65 -13.79
CA LEU A 87 -2.90 3.25 -12.39
C LEU A 87 -4.24 2.61 -11.98
N ALA A 88 -5.39 3.12 -12.42
CA ALA A 88 -6.68 2.50 -12.14
C ALA A 88 -6.83 1.11 -12.79
N VAL A 89 -6.27 0.87 -13.98
CA VAL A 89 -6.28 -0.48 -14.59
C VAL A 89 -5.36 -1.42 -13.81
N LEU A 90 -4.14 -0.97 -13.50
CA LEU A 90 -3.16 -1.75 -12.74
C LEU A 90 -3.63 -2.04 -11.31
N THR A 91 -4.24 -1.08 -10.62
CA THR A 91 -4.76 -1.26 -9.26
C THR A 91 -5.85 -2.33 -9.22
N LYS A 92 -6.73 -2.37 -10.21
CA LYS A 92 -7.73 -3.43 -10.31
C LYS A 92 -7.04 -4.80 -10.44
N TYR A 93 -6.09 -4.91 -11.37
CA TYR A 93 -5.43 -6.18 -11.68
C TYR A 93 -4.51 -6.70 -10.57
N LEU A 94 -3.63 -5.84 -10.06
CA LEU A 94 -2.55 -6.19 -9.13
C LEU A 94 -2.99 -6.19 -7.67
N TRP A 95 -4.17 -5.66 -7.36
CA TRP A 95 -4.67 -5.60 -5.98
C TRP A 95 -6.10 -6.13 -5.83
N PHE A 96 -7.09 -5.51 -6.47
CA PHE A 96 -8.50 -5.93 -6.26
C PHE A 96 -8.77 -7.37 -6.70
N ASP A 97 -8.33 -7.74 -7.90
CA ASP A 97 -8.56 -9.06 -8.46
C ASP A 97 -7.75 -10.14 -7.73
N VAL A 98 -6.61 -9.79 -7.14
CA VAL A 98 -5.81 -10.67 -6.27
C VAL A 98 -6.65 -11.09 -5.06
N TYR A 99 -7.12 -10.13 -4.27
CA TYR A 99 -7.95 -10.44 -3.10
C TYR A 99 -9.27 -11.09 -3.52
N GLY A 100 -9.90 -10.62 -4.60
CA GLY A 100 -11.11 -11.24 -5.14
C GLY A 100 -10.94 -12.73 -5.43
N LYS A 101 -9.76 -13.16 -5.90
CA LYS A 101 -9.44 -14.57 -6.15
C LYS A 101 -9.15 -15.34 -4.87
N VAL A 102 -8.36 -14.78 -3.94
CA VAL A 102 -7.89 -15.50 -2.74
C VAL A 102 -8.98 -15.62 -1.68
N VAL A 103 -9.76 -14.56 -1.48
CA VAL A 103 -10.69 -14.43 -0.34
C VAL A 103 -12.15 -14.21 -0.77
N GLY A 104 -12.40 -14.16 -2.08
CA GLY A 104 -13.73 -14.01 -2.67
C GLY A 104 -14.08 -12.56 -3.04
N PRO A 105 -15.02 -12.37 -3.99
CA PRO A 105 -15.29 -11.08 -4.62
C PRO A 105 -15.90 -10.04 -3.66
N ASP A 106 -16.63 -10.47 -2.64
CA ASP A 106 -17.29 -9.57 -1.69
C ASP A 106 -16.37 -9.05 -0.58
N PHE A 107 -15.18 -9.64 -0.41
CA PHE A 107 -14.31 -9.33 0.72
C PHE A 107 -13.88 -7.87 0.72
N LEU A 108 -13.35 -7.38 -0.41
CA LEU A 108 -12.94 -5.98 -0.53
C LEU A 108 -14.11 -5.01 -0.54
N LYS A 109 -15.30 -5.44 -0.99
CA LYS A 109 -16.52 -4.60 -0.89
C LYS A 109 -16.85 -4.27 0.58
N GLN A 110 -16.63 -5.22 1.48
CA GLN A 110 -16.89 -5.08 2.91
C GLN A 110 -15.72 -4.47 3.67
N ASN A 111 -14.49 -4.80 3.25
CA ASN A 111 -13.28 -4.53 4.03
C ASN A 111 -12.31 -3.55 3.43
N GLY A 112 -12.36 -3.28 2.13
CA GLY A 112 -11.44 -2.37 1.46
C GLY A 112 -11.64 -0.90 1.84
N PRO A 113 -10.74 -0.03 1.37
CA PRO A 113 -10.91 1.41 1.49
C PRO A 113 -12.18 1.86 0.74
N ARG A 114 -12.67 3.05 1.08
CA ARG A 114 -13.81 3.68 0.41
C ARG A 114 -13.39 4.72 -0.61
N ILE A 115 -12.18 5.26 -0.48
CA ILE A 115 -11.65 6.27 -1.39
C ILE A 115 -10.21 5.92 -1.74
N ILE A 116 -9.88 5.90 -3.02
CA ILE A 116 -8.50 6.01 -3.52
C ILE A 116 -8.39 7.38 -4.19
N TYR A 117 -7.43 8.19 -3.76
CA TYR A 117 -7.21 9.54 -4.29
C TYR A 117 -5.83 9.65 -4.93
N LEU A 118 -5.78 10.14 -6.17
CA LEU A 118 -4.53 10.27 -6.92
C LEU A 118 -4.01 11.71 -6.86
N VAL A 119 -2.70 11.83 -6.62
CA VAL A 119 -1.97 13.08 -6.66
C VAL A 119 -0.76 12.93 -7.59
N GLY A 120 -0.60 13.87 -8.51
CA GLY A 120 0.39 13.77 -9.58
C GLY A 120 1.84 13.98 -9.12
N SER A 121 2.06 14.86 -8.14
CA SER A 121 3.39 15.18 -7.61
C SER A 121 3.74 14.31 -6.40
N PRO A 122 5.03 14.21 -6.06
CA PRO A 122 5.42 13.77 -4.72
C PRO A 122 4.86 14.73 -3.65
N ALA A 123 4.64 14.22 -2.46
CA ALA A 123 4.42 15.02 -1.25
C ALA A 123 5.67 14.94 -0.38
N TYR A 124 6.03 16.02 0.30
CA TYR A 124 7.20 16.06 1.18
C TYR A 124 6.78 16.48 2.58
N ASN A 125 7.23 15.75 3.60
CA ASN A 125 7.03 16.17 4.98
C ASN A 125 7.76 17.50 5.21
N PRO A 126 7.06 18.58 5.59
CA PRO A 126 7.66 19.91 5.71
C PRO A 126 8.74 20.00 6.80
N ASP A 127 8.72 19.12 7.81
CA ASP A 127 9.66 19.15 8.93
C ASP A 127 10.96 18.36 8.64
N GLN A 128 10.86 17.30 7.84
CA GLN A 128 11.97 16.36 7.59
C GLN A 128 12.46 16.35 6.14
N GLY A 129 11.72 16.95 5.21
CA GLY A 129 12.03 16.95 3.77
C GLY A 129 11.94 15.58 3.12
N THR A 130 11.41 14.57 3.82
CA THR A 130 11.25 13.20 3.30
C THR A 130 10.01 13.10 2.43
N GLU A 131 10.12 12.35 1.33
CA GLU A 131 8.99 12.06 0.43
C GLU A 131 7.92 11.24 1.17
N THR A 132 6.65 11.47 0.86
CA THR A 132 5.48 10.74 1.35
C THR A 132 4.94 9.91 0.19
N LEU A 133 4.99 8.59 0.33
CA LEU A 133 4.59 7.65 -0.75
C LEU A 133 3.07 7.45 -0.80
N GLY A 134 2.40 7.53 0.35
CA GLY A 134 0.94 7.57 0.45
C GLY A 134 0.49 7.95 1.85
N THR A 135 -0.80 8.24 1.99
CA THR A 135 -1.42 8.53 3.30
C THR A 135 -2.75 7.81 3.39
N ALA A 136 -3.17 7.50 4.61
CA ALA A 136 -4.53 7.08 4.86
C ALA A 136 -5.17 7.85 6.01
N GLU A 137 -6.46 8.13 5.82
CA GLU A 137 -7.29 8.79 6.83
C GLU A 137 -8.33 7.80 7.33
N GLY A 138 -8.16 7.33 8.56
CA GLY A 138 -9.12 6.48 9.27
C GLY A 138 -9.41 5.14 8.60
N GLY A 139 -8.51 4.62 7.76
CA GLY A 139 -8.73 3.40 6.98
C GLY A 139 -9.81 3.52 5.90
N ILE A 140 -10.30 4.73 5.63
CA ILE A 140 -11.39 5.00 4.68
C ILE A 140 -10.82 5.51 3.35
N LYS A 141 -9.77 6.33 3.40
CA LYS A 141 -9.17 6.95 2.22
C LYS A 141 -7.70 6.56 2.12
N VAL A 142 -7.25 6.17 0.94
CA VAL A 142 -5.84 5.98 0.57
C VAL A 142 -5.46 7.01 -0.48
N THR A 143 -4.40 7.78 -0.24
CA THR A 143 -3.86 8.74 -1.21
C THR A 143 -2.58 8.20 -1.84
N LEU A 144 -2.50 8.18 -3.16
CA LEU A 144 -1.34 7.74 -3.95
C LEU A 144 -0.70 8.96 -4.60
N TYR A 145 0.57 9.24 -4.26
CA TYR A 145 1.33 10.39 -4.78
C TYR A 145 2.19 9.99 -5.98
N LYS A 146 2.81 10.98 -6.63
CA LYS A 146 3.79 10.78 -7.71
C LYS A 146 3.24 10.04 -8.94
N VAL A 147 1.93 10.09 -9.16
CA VAL A 147 1.28 9.41 -10.29
C VAL A 147 1.83 9.87 -11.64
N ASN A 148 2.32 11.12 -11.75
CA ASN A 148 2.84 11.64 -13.01
C ASN A 148 4.19 11.02 -13.43
N GLU A 149 4.92 10.41 -12.50
CA GLU A 149 6.21 9.74 -12.74
C GLU A 149 6.09 8.20 -12.69
N MET A 150 4.85 7.66 -12.66
CA MET A 150 4.59 6.23 -12.63
C MET A 150 5.23 5.51 -13.83
N GLN A 151 5.87 4.38 -13.53
CA GLN A 151 6.38 3.42 -14.52
C GLN A 151 5.51 2.15 -14.52
N PRO A 152 4.55 2.01 -15.46
CA PRO A 152 3.47 1.00 -15.39
C PRO A 152 3.93 -0.46 -15.51
N THR A 153 5.16 -0.71 -15.99
CA THR A 153 5.71 -2.07 -16.17
C THR A 153 6.92 -2.34 -15.27
N ASN A 154 7.27 -1.40 -14.39
CA ASN A 154 8.35 -1.57 -13.43
C ASN A 154 7.76 -1.96 -12.07
N ILE A 155 7.72 -3.25 -11.77
CA ILE A 155 7.10 -3.77 -10.54
C ILE A 155 7.77 -3.24 -9.28
N ALA A 156 9.10 -3.13 -9.26
CA ALA A 156 9.81 -2.55 -8.13
C ALA A 156 9.35 -1.10 -7.87
N HIS A 157 9.18 -0.30 -8.93
CA HIS A 157 8.65 1.05 -8.83
C HIS A 157 7.18 1.05 -8.36
N LEU A 158 6.33 0.19 -8.92
CA LEU A 158 4.92 0.12 -8.53
C LEU A 158 4.72 -0.32 -7.07
N ASN A 159 5.51 -1.29 -6.60
CA ASN A 159 5.52 -1.72 -5.20
C ASN A 159 5.98 -0.59 -4.30
N GLN A 160 7.10 0.07 -4.64
CA GLN A 160 7.67 1.16 -3.85
C GLN A 160 6.67 2.33 -3.66
N TYR A 161 6.00 2.77 -4.72
CA TYR A 161 5.18 3.98 -4.66
C TYR A 161 3.69 3.72 -4.37
N TYR A 162 3.17 2.51 -4.64
CA TYR A 162 1.73 2.26 -4.57
C TYR A 162 1.38 1.00 -3.77
N PHE A 163 1.78 -0.18 -4.24
CA PHE A 163 1.18 -1.43 -3.75
C PHE A 163 1.62 -1.82 -2.35
N HIS A 164 2.87 -1.53 -1.95
CA HIS A 164 3.30 -1.73 -0.57
C HIS A 164 2.41 -0.94 0.40
N THR A 165 2.24 0.37 0.14
CA THR A 165 1.36 1.25 0.93
C THR A 165 -0.08 0.74 0.95
N MET A 166 -0.61 0.28 -0.19
CA MET A 166 -1.97 -0.26 -0.24
C MET A 166 -2.14 -1.51 0.62
N HIS A 167 -1.18 -2.45 0.60
CA HIS A 167 -1.22 -3.64 1.45
C HIS A 167 -1.04 -3.31 2.94
N HIS A 168 -0.12 -2.38 3.24
CA HIS A 168 0.13 -1.87 4.59
C HIS A 168 -1.15 -1.27 5.19
N GLU A 169 -1.80 -0.36 4.47
CA GLU A 169 -3.05 0.28 4.92
C GLU A 169 -4.22 -0.67 5.01
N PHE A 170 -4.29 -1.63 4.09
CA PHE A 170 -5.32 -2.63 4.17
C PHE A 170 -5.16 -3.52 5.41
N ALA A 171 -3.93 -3.91 5.75
CA ALA A 171 -3.65 -4.62 6.98
C ALA A 171 -4.03 -3.79 8.22
N HIS A 172 -3.86 -2.45 8.17
CA HIS A 172 -4.39 -1.55 9.20
C HIS A 172 -5.90 -1.66 9.37
N ILE A 173 -6.66 -1.59 8.27
CA ILE A 173 -8.13 -1.72 8.31
C ILE A 173 -8.55 -3.06 8.91
N LEU A 174 -7.87 -4.14 8.52
CA LEU A 174 -8.18 -5.47 9.03
C LEU A 174 -7.94 -5.55 10.54
N HIS A 175 -6.78 -5.11 11.06
CA HIS A 175 -6.55 -5.24 12.51
C HIS A 175 -7.38 -4.28 13.38
N GLN A 176 -7.82 -3.15 12.83
CA GLN A 176 -8.77 -2.28 13.50
C GLN A 176 -10.15 -2.95 13.67
N LYS A 177 -10.55 -3.82 12.74
CA LYS A 177 -11.81 -4.59 12.82
C LYS A 177 -11.71 -5.82 13.71
N ILE A 178 -10.63 -6.59 13.57
CA ILE A 178 -10.35 -7.77 14.38
C ILE A 178 -8.90 -7.68 14.87
N SER A 179 -8.71 -7.34 16.14
CA SER A 179 -7.38 -7.11 16.69
C SER A 179 -6.44 -8.30 16.51
N TYR A 180 -5.18 -8.02 16.16
CA TYR A 180 -4.13 -9.03 16.14
C TYR A 180 -3.70 -9.44 17.56
N PRO A 181 -3.04 -10.60 17.73
CA PRO A 181 -2.63 -11.09 19.04
C PRO A 181 -1.72 -10.12 19.79
N LYS A 182 -2.11 -9.76 21.03
CA LYS A 182 -1.35 -8.81 21.88
C LYS A 182 0.08 -9.25 22.14
N GLU A 183 0.34 -10.55 22.12
CA GLU A 183 1.68 -11.14 22.27
C GLU A 183 2.67 -10.65 21.21
N PHE A 184 2.20 -10.28 20.01
CA PHE A 184 3.05 -9.70 18.97
C PHE A 184 3.81 -8.47 19.49
N ASN A 185 3.10 -7.55 20.17
CA ASN A 185 3.68 -6.33 20.71
C ASN A 185 4.73 -6.59 21.80
N THR A 186 4.69 -7.76 22.43
CA THR A 186 5.64 -8.13 23.50
C THR A 186 6.99 -8.59 22.94
N ILE A 187 7.03 -9.06 21.70
CA ILE A 187 8.23 -9.59 21.05
C ILE A 187 9.34 -8.54 20.94
N SER A 188 9.00 -7.27 20.71
CA SER A 188 9.96 -6.18 20.52
C SER A 188 9.68 -4.95 21.41
N ALA A 189 8.93 -5.13 22.50
CA ALA A 189 8.41 -4.04 23.34
C ALA A 189 9.46 -2.99 23.75
N SER A 190 10.67 -3.41 24.12
CA SER A 190 11.75 -2.52 24.57
C SER A 190 12.57 -1.87 23.43
N LYS A 191 12.29 -2.22 22.17
CA LYS A 191 13.07 -1.81 21.01
C LYS A 191 12.37 -0.79 20.11
N TYR A 192 11.05 -0.63 20.25
CA TYR A 192 10.28 0.37 19.52
C TYR A 192 10.78 1.79 19.81
N SER A 193 10.76 2.64 18.80
CA SER A 193 11.15 4.04 18.92
C SER A 193 10.26 4.94 18.06
N PRO A 194 9.14 5.46 18.61
CA PRO A 194 8.17 6.24 17.84
C PRO A 194 8.75 7.49 17.16
N THR A 195 9.80 8.09 17.73
CA THR A 195 10.47 9.28 17.18
C THR A 195 11.87 9.02 16.64
N GLY A 196 12.48 7.88 16.99
CA GLY A 196 13.86 7.55 16.64
C GLY A 196 14.01 6.55 15.49
N TRP A 197 12.92 5.96 14.99
CA TRP A 197 12.95 5.00 13.89
C TRP A 197 13.58 5.56 12.61
N GLN A 198 13.33 6.84 12.30
CA GLN A 198 13.93 7.56 11.15
C GLN A 198 15.46 7.62 11.20
N ASN A 199 16.04 7.50 12.40
CA ASN A 199 17.50 7.55 12.59
C ASN A 199 18.15 6.17 12.49
N ARG A 200 17.36 5.11 12.23
CA ARG A 200 17.85 3.75 11.98
C ARG A 200 17.85 3.48 10.49
N THR A 201 18.91 2.84 10.04
CA THR A 201 18.93 2.17 8.73
C THR A 201 18.09 0.89 8.77
N ASP A 202 17.66 0.40 7.61
CA ASP A 202 16.97 -0.89 7.54
C ASP A 202 17.85 -2.02 8.05
N GLU A 203 19.15 -2.01 7.73
CA GLU A 203 20.10 -3.01 8.23
C GLU A 203 20.16 -3.06 9.77
N GLU A 204 20.19 -1.90 10.44
CA GLU A 204 20.16 -1.84 11.90
C GLU A 204 18.83 -2.37 12.46
N ALA A 205 17.71 -2.02 11.83
CA ALA A 205 16.38 -2.46 12.24
C ALA A 205 16.18 -3.97 12.06
N GLN A 206 16.66 -4.52 10.93
CA GLN A 206 16.65 -5.95 10.61
C GLN A 206 17.44 -6.76 11.62
N LYS A 207 18.65 -6.31 11.98
CA LYS A 207 19.45 -6.91 13.07
C LYS A 207 18.75 -6.86 14.43
N MET A 208 17.80 -5.94 14.62
CA MET A 208 17.00 -5.84 15.84
C MET A 208 15.72 -6.69 15.81
N GLY A 209 15.34 -7.24 14.65
CA GLY A 209 14.14 -8.05 14.44
C GLY A 209 12.96 -7.31 13.81
N PHE A 210 13.20 -6.25 13.04
CA PHE A 210 12.18 -5.50 12.29
C PHE A 210 12.44 -5.62 10.79
N VAL A 211 11.40 -5.82 9.96
CA VAL A 211 11.58 -5.98 8.50
C VAL A 211 12.09 -4.70 7.83
N THR A 212 11.68 -3.54 8.34
CA THR A 212 12.10 -2.20 7.90
C THR A 212 12.46 -1.34 9.11
N ASN A 213 13.14 -0.21 8.89
CA ASN A 213 13.32 0.78 9.94
C ASN A 213 11.97 1.32 10.45
N TYR A 214 10.96 1.47 9.58
CA TYR A 214 9.64 1.96 9.94
C TYR A 214 8.87 1.00 10.86
N ALA A 215 9.00 -0.31 10.63
CA ALA A 215 8.48 -1.34 11.54
C ALA A 215 9.03 -1.20 12.98
N SER A 216 10.13 -0.49 13.18
CA SER A 216 10.68 -0.23 14.51
C SER A 216 10.04 0.95 15.25
N SER A 217 9.04 1.61 14.66
CA SER A 217 8.34 2.76 15.23
C SER A 217 7.42 2.38 16.39
N GLU A 218 6.44 1.50 16.15
CA GLU A 218 5.53 0.92 17.15
C GLU A 218 4.98 -0.44 16.70
N GLY A 219 4.40 -1.20 17.64
CA GLY A 219 3.99 -2.58 17.37
C GLY A 219 2.87 -2.77 16.34
N ARG A 220 2.02 -1.76 16.11
CA ARG A 220 0.99 -1.82 15.05
C ARG A 220 1.59 -1.69 13.67
N GLU A 221 2.52 -0.75 13.50
CA GLU A 221 3.28 -0.55 12.26
C GLU A 221 4.12 -1.78 11.94
N ASP A 222 4.83 -2.31 12.94
CA ASP A 222 5.59 -3.56 12.82
C ASP A 222 4.74 -4.74 12.33
N PHE A 223 3.52 -4.87 12.87
CA PHE A 223 2.61 -5.94 12.49
C PHE A 223 2.21 -5.86 11.02
N VAL A 224 1.78 -4.68 10.56
CA VAL A 224 1.35 -4.51 9.17
C VAL A 224 2.54 -4.51 8.21
N GLU A 225 3.71 -4.04 8.63
CA GLU A 225 4.93 -4.03 7.82
C GLU A 225 5.42 -5.44 7.54
N VAL A 226 5.33 -6.36 8.51
CA VAL A 226 5.64 -7.78 8.28
C VAL A 226 4.73 -8.35 7.18
N ILE A 227 3.45 -7.97 7.16
CA ILE A 227 2.48 -8.43 6.17
C ILE A 227 2.76 -7.81 4.79
N SER A 228 2.87 -6.48 4.72
CA SER A 228 3.01 -5.74 3.47
C SER A 228 4.34 -6.08 2.78
N ASN A 229 5.46 -6.07 3.51
CA ASN A 229 6.77 -6.42 2.94
C ASN A 229 6.79 -7.87 2.46
N TYR A 230 6.24 -8.81 3.24
CA TYR A 230 6.18 -10.21 2.80
C TYR A 230 5.40 -10.37 1.49
N ILE A 231 4.29 -9.65 1.32
CA ILE A 231 3.49 -9.71 0.09
C ILE A 231 4.24 -9.12 -1.10
N THR A 232 4.90 -7.97 -0.93
CA THR A 232 5.44 -7.18 -2.06
C THR A 232 6.90 -7.43 -2.39
N GLU A 233 7.71 -7.91 -1.45
CA GLU A 233 9.11 -8.20 -1.71
C GLU A 233 9.26 -9.45 -2.59
N THR A 234 10.32 -9.47 -3.39
CA THR A 234 10.73 -10.69 -4.09
C THR A 234 11.20 -11.73 -3.08
N GLN A 235 11.25 -13.01 -3.48
CA GLN A 235 11.81 -14.03 -2.60
C GLN A 235 13.29 -13.74 -2.29
N GLU A 236 14.04 -13.25 -3.29
CA GLU A 236 15.46 -12.88 -3.14
C GLU A 236 15.65 -11.75 -2.12
N ASP A 237 14.85 -10.69 -2.19
CA ASP A 237 14.94 -9.56 -1.26
C ASP A 237 14.56 -9.96 0.16
N TRP A 238 13.49 -10.76 0.31
CA TRP A 238 13.06 -11.27 1.61
C TRP A 238 14.14 -12.15 2.25
N ASP A 239 14.74 -13.06 1.47
CA ASP A 239 15.81 -13.95 1.96
C ASP A 239 17.05 -13.14 2.36
N LYS A 240 17.44 -12.15 1.56
CA LYS A 240 18.56 -11.24 1.88
C LYS A 240 18.31 -10.40 3.13
N MET A 241 17.08 -9.96 3.35
CA MET A 241 16.68 -9.29 4.58
C MET A 241 16.84 -10.23 5.79
N LEU A 242 16.40 -11.48 5.68
CA LEU A 242 16.57 -12.49 6.73
C LEU A 242 18.05 -12.83 6.98
N GLU A 243 18.88 -12.91 5.95
CA GLU A 243 20.33 -13.08 6.07
C GLU A 243 20.98 -11.91 6.83
N THR A 244 20.55 -10.68 6.53
CA THR A 244 21.01 -9.49 7.24
C THR A 244 20.59 -9.54 8.72
N ALA A 245 19.33 -9.89 8.98
CA ALA A 245 18.77 -10.00 10.32
C ALA A 245 19.46 -11.09 11.16
N GLU A 246 19.88 -12.20 10.54
CA GLU A 246 20.61 -13.31 11.19
C GLU A 246 21.92 -12.85 11.83
N THR A 247 22.56 -11.81 11.28
CA THR A 247 23.81 -11.27 11.84
C THR A 247 23.62 -10.44 13.12
N GLY A 248 22.37 -10.08 13.46
CA GLY A 248 22.03 -9.32 14.66
C GLY A 248 21.64 -10.21 15.82
N GLN A 249 22.44 -10.26 16.88
CA GLN A 249 22.08 -10.98 18.11
C GLN A 249 21.14 -10.12 18.97
N VAL A 250 19.93 -10.61 19.21
CA VAL A 250 18.89 -9.95 20.01
C VAL A 250 18.95 -10.38 21.47
N SER A 251 19.30 -11.64 21.71
CA SER A 251 19.55 -12.21 23.03
C SER A 251 20.74 -13.17 22.95
N ALA A 252 21.01 -13.93 24.01
CA ALA A 252 22.05 -14.96 23.98
C ALA A 252 21.70 -16.15 23.06
N THR A 253 20.43 -16.27 22.63
CA THR A 253 19.91 -17.44 21.90
C THR A 253 19.02 -17.08 20.70
N GLU A 254 18.74 -15.81 20.45
CA GLU A 254 17.87 -15.38 19.35
C GLU A 254 18.56 -14.31 18.50
N THR A 255 18.47 -14.48 17.18
CA THR A 255 18.88 -13.48 16.18
C THR A 255 17.73 -12.58 15.77
N GLY A 256 18.00 -11.51 15.00
CA GLY A 256 16.96 -10.70 14.38
C GLY A 256 16.05 -11.52 13.48
N LYS A 257 16.61 -12.53 12.78
CA LYS A 257 15.85 -13.46 11.92
C LYS A 257 14.83 -14.27 12.74
N ASP A 258 15.24 -14.83 13.89
CA ASP A 258 14.32 -15.59 14.75
C ASP A 258 13.13 -14.73 15.19
N ILE A 259 13.39 -13.45 15.51
CA ILE A 259 12.36 -12.49 15.89
C ILE A 259 11.40 -12.20 14.72
N ILE A 260 11.92 -11.99 13.51
CA ILE A 260 11.11 -11.71 12.31
C ILE A 260 10.24 -12.91 11.96
N LEU A 261 10.79 -14.13 11.97
CA LEU A 261 10.04 -15.34 11.66
C LEU A 261 8.92 -15.59 12.68
N ARG A 262 9.16 -15.35 13.97
CA ARG A 262 8.10 -15.45 15.00
C ARG A 262 6.98 -14.43 14.78
N LYS A 263 7.31 -13.20 14.38
CA LYS A 263 6.34 -12.17 14.02
C LYS A 263 5.53 -12.56 12.78
N PHE A 264 6.21 -13.08 11.76
CA PHE A 264 5.60 -13.58 10.54
C PHE A 264 4.60 -14.71 10.83
N ASP A 265 4.96 -15.68 11.66
CA ASP A 265 4.06 -16.79 12.02
C ASP A 265 2.78 -16.31 12.71
N ILE A 266 2.88 -15.30 13.59
CA ILE A 266 1.71 -14.69 14.24
C ILE A 266 0.84 -13.96 13.21
N ALA A 267 1.44 -13.16 12.33
CA ALA A 267 0.72 -12.42 11.29
C ALA A 267 -0.01 -13.37 10.33
N LYS A 268 0.69 -14.41 9.84
CA LYS A 268 0.13 -15.48 9.01
C LYS A 268 -1.02 -16.19 9.71
N SER A 269 -0.83 -16.62 10.95
CA SER A 269 -1.88 -17.31 11.72
C SER A 269 -3.10 -16.42 11.98
N TRP A 270 -2.89 -15.12 12.24
CA TRP A 270 -3.99 -14.19 12.44
C TRP A 270 -4.79 -13.95 11.15
N LEU A 271 -4.13 -13.74 10.02
CA LEU A 271 -4.78 -13.60 8.71
C LEU A 271 -5.63 -14.82 8.36
N GLU A 272 -5.10 -16.02 8.59
CA GLU A 272 -5.83 -17.26 8.34
C GLU A 272 -7.05 -17.38 9.28
N THR A 273 -6.85 -17.25 10.59
CA THR A 273 -7.91 -17.54 11.58
C THR A 273 -8.96 -16.45 11.71
N ALA A 274 -8.60 -15.18 11.55
CA ALA A 274 -9.52 -14.06 11.69
C ALA A 274 -10.22 -13.70 10.37
N TRP A 275 -9.55 -13.93 9.23
CA TRP A 275 -9.97 -13.40 7.94
C TRP A 275 -10.06 -14.45 6.82
N ASN A 276 -9.66 -15.70 7.07
CA ASN A 276 -9.58 -16.74 6.05
C ASN A 276 -8.71 -16.30 4.86
N ILE A 277 -7.59 -15.61 5.16
CA ILE A 277 -6.60 -15.19 4.18
C ILE A 277 -5.36 -16.05 4.35
N ASP A 278 -5.12 -16.93 3.38
CA ASP A 278 -3.84 -17.60 3.24
C ASP A 278 -2.81 -16.59 2.70
N LEU A 279 -1.92 -16.13 3.58
CA LEU A 279 -0.89 -15.13 3.26
C LEU A 279 0.09 -15.60 2.18
N GLU A 280 0.38 -16.91 2.10
CA GLU A 280 1.28 -17.45 1.09
C GLU A 280 0.58 -17.54 -0.26
N ALA A 281 -0.68 -17.97 -0.30
CA ALA A 281 -1.48 -17.93 -1.52
C ALA A 281 -1.69 -16.49 -2.03
N LEU A 282 -1.88 -15.54 -1.10
CA LEU A 282 -1.97 -14.11 -1.41
C LEU A 282 -0.68 -13.60 -2.06
N ARG A 283 0.48 -13.86 -1.45
CA ARG A 283 1.79 -13.50 -2.01
C ARG A 283 2.00 -14.13 -3.39
N GLN A 284 1.67 -15.42 -3.54
CA GLN A 284 1.81 -16.12 -4.80
C GLN A 284 0.97 -15.49 -5.92
N GLU A 285 -0.28 -15.13 -5.64
CA GLU A 285 -1.14 -14.47 -6.62
C GLU A 285 -0.62 -13.08 -7.00
N VAL A 286 -0.17 -12.29 -6.03
CA VAL A 286 0.47 -10.99 -6.28
C VAL A 286 1.68 -11.17 -7.19
N GLN A 287 2.60 -12.05 -6.84
CA GLN A 287 3.83 -12.27 -7.61
C GLN A 287 3.57 -12.81 -9.01
N THR A 288 2.56 -13.68 -9.18
CA THR A 288 2.16 -14.20 -10.48
C THR A 288 1.70 -13.06 -11.39
N ARG A 289 0.82 -12.19 -10.91
CA ARG A 289 0.31 -11.06 -11.69
C ARG A 289 1.37 -10.00 -11.97
N GLN A 290 2.25 -9.76 -11.01
CA GLN A 290 3.37 -8.85 -11.19
C GLN A 290 4.30 -9.33 -12.31
N ALA A 291 4.64 -10.62 -12.33
CA ALA A 291 5.46 -11.21 -13.40
C ALA A 291 4.81 -11.11 -14.79
N GLU A 292 3.48 -11.20 -14.88
CA GLU A 292 2.77 -11.03 -16.15
C GLU A 292 2.86 -9.60 -16.69
N ILE A 293 2.82 -8.60 -15.80
CA ILE A 293 2.95 -7.17 -16.18
C ILE A 293 4.37 -6.84 -16.65
N GLU A 294 5.42 -7.43 -16.07
CA GLU A 294 6.81 -7.26 -16.53
C GLU A 294 7.01 -7.71 -17.98
N GLY A 295 6.18 -8.64 -18.45
CA GLY A 295 6.18 -9.14 -19.83
C GLY A 295 5.65 -8.15 -20.88
N ILE A 296 5.14 -6.96 -20.48
CA ILE A 296 4.51 -5.91 -21.31
C ILE A 296 3.20 -6.34 -21.99
N THR A 297 3.16 -7.53 -22.60
CA THR A 297 1.98 -8.02 -23.33
C THR A 297 0.73 -8.03 -22.46
N LYS A 298 0.84 -8.47 -21.20
CA LYS A 298 -0.34 -8.47 -20.31
C LYS A 298 -0.82 -7.06 -19.98
N TYR A 299 0.10 -6.12 -19.80
CA TYR A 299 -0.27 -4.73 -19.54
C TYR A 299 -1.01 -4.12 -20.74
N GLU A 300 -0.55 -4.37 -21.97
CA GLU A 300 -1.23 -3.91 -23.18
C GLU A 300 -2.62 -4.54 -23.33
N GLU A 301 -2.75 -5.85 -23.12
CA GLU A 301 -4.04 -6.56 -23.13
C GLU A 301 -5.02 -5.95 -22.12
N LEU A 302 -4.59 -5.69 -20.89
CA LEU A 302 -5.44 -5.10 -19.85
C LEU A 302 -5.92 -3.70 -20.26
N MET A 303 -5.04 -2.89 -20.85
CA MET A 303 -5.41 -1.56 -21.33
C MET A 303 -6.39 -1.64 -22.51
N GLU A 304 -6.21 -2.59 -23.44
CA GLU A 304 -7.14 -2.81 -24.55
C GLU A 304 -8.51 -3.33 -24.08
N GLU A 305 -8.53 -4.32 -23.17
CA GLU A 305 -9.73 -4.86 -22.54
C GLU A 305 -10.51 -3.78 -21.78
N ALA A 306 -9.80 -2.84 -21.14
CA ALA A 306 -10.40 -1.70 -20.45
C ALA A 306 -10.88 -0.59 -21.40
N GLY A 307 -10.60 -0.66 -22.70
CA GLY A 307 -10.98 0.35 -23.69
C GLY A 307 -10.01 1.54 -23.78
N PHE A 308 -8.78 1.38 -23.31
CA PHE A 308 -7.76 2.43 -23.18
C PHE A 308 -6.43 2.05 -23.87
N GLY A 309 -6.48 1.22 -24.90
CA GLY A 309 -5.29 0.72 -25.60
C GLY A 309 -4.38 1.82 -26.14
N GLU A 310 -4.90 3.02 -26.46
CA GLU A 310 -4.09 4.15 -26.89
C GLU A 310 -3.19 4.76 -25.81
N TYR A 311 -3.39 4.38 -24.54
CA TYR A 311 -2.64 4.89 -23.39
C TYR A 311 -1.52 3.96 -22.93
N THR A 312 -1.21 2.87 -23.66
CA THR A 312 -0.15 1.92 -23.30
C THR A 312 1.27 2.52 -23.33
N TYR A 313 1.50 3.54 -24.17
CA TYR A 313 2.79 4.23 -24.30
C TYR A 313 2.65 5.73 -24.05
N ASP A 314 3.69 6.35 -23.48
CA ASP A 314 3.85 7.79 -23.55
C ASP A 314 4.09 8.16 -25.01
N LYS A 315 3.14 8.85 -25.64
CA LYS A 315 3.34 9.47 -26.96
C LYS A 315 4.18 10.72 -26.85
#